data_AF-A0A7Z1TUU0-F1
#
_entry.id   AF-A0A7Z1TUU0-F1
#
_cell.length_a   1.000
_cell.length_b   1.000
_cell.length_c   1.000
_cell.angle_alpha   90.00
_cell.angle_beta   90.00
_cell.angle_gamma   90.00
#
_symmetry.space_group_name_H-M   'P 1'
#
loop_
_entity.id
_entity.type
_entity.pdbx_description
1 polymer ?
#
loop_
_entity_poly.entity_id
_entity_poly.type
_entity_poly.pdbx_seq_one_letter_code
_entity_poly.pdbx_strand_id
1 'polypeptide(L)'
;MTCDADDDLERLDTRCALMLEVTYHTLRCDPDLRLCEGLRLIEAARTAVSRIAPDALTTFDDQLLPRMRGILMERFGVSDLPGMPVN
;
A
#
# COMPACT_ATOMS: atom_id res chain seq x y z
N MET A 1 -16.31 -6.61 -10.14
CA MET A 1 -15.36 -5.83 -10.96
C MET A 1 -14.23 -5.42 -10.04
N THR A 2 -13.21 -6.27 -9.91
CA THR A 2 -12.07 -6.12 -8.97
C THR A 2 -10.72 -6.40 -9.67
N CYS A 3 -10.71 -6.42 -11.01
CA CYS A 3 -9.61 -6.94 -11.82
C CYS A 3 -8.38 -6.03 -11.89
N ASP A 4 -8.51 -4.74 -11.55
CA ASP A 4 -7.39 -3.78 -11.64
C ASP A 4 -6.36 -3.90 -10.52
N ALA A 5 -6.71 -4.44 -9.35
CA ALA A 5 -5.77 -4.54 -8.22
C ALA A 5 -4.77 -5.70 -8.38
N ASP A 6 -5.17 -6.75 -9.09
CA ASP A 6 -4.42 -7.99 -9.25
C ASP A 6 -3.27 -7.83 -10.27
N ASP A 7 -3.55 -7.18 -11.40
CA ASP A 7 -2.62 -7.02 -12.54
C ASP A 7 -1.41 -6.11 -12.19
N ASP A 8 -1.64 -5.06 -11.40
CA ASP A 8 -0.55 -4.17 -10.95
C ASP A 8 0.32 -4.81 -9.84
N LEU A 9 -0.25 -5.74 -9.09
CA LEU A 9 0.48 -6.55 -8.11
C LEU A 9 1.33 -7.61 -8.80
N GLU A 10 0.82 -8.20 -9.90
CA GLU A 10 1.57 -9.11 -10.79
C GLU A 10 2.70 -8.41 -11.55
N ARG A 11 2.51 -7.12 -11.89
CA ARG A 11 3.57 -6.29 -12.48
C ARG A 11 4.67 -5.95 -11.51
N LEU A 12 4.38 -5.94 -10.20
CA LEU A 12 5.41 -5.75 -9.21
C LEU A 12 6.24 -7.02 -9.06
N ASP A 13 7.54 -6.83 -8.86
CA ASP A 13 8.49 -7.91 -8.72
C ASP A 13 7.97 -8.97 -7.73
N THR A 14 7.97 -10.24 -8.16
CA THR A 14 7.56 -11.41 -7.35
C THR A 14 8.18 -11.42 -5.95
N ARG A 15 9.34 -10.79 -5.78
CA ARG A 15 10.03 -10.61 -4.50
C ARG A 15 9.24 -9.80 -3.46
N CYS A 16 8.34 -8.92 -3.90
CA CYS A 16 7.50 -8.07 -3.04
C CYS A 16 6.01 -8.47 -3.04
N ALA A 17 5.58 -9.29 -4.00
CA ALA A 17 4.16 -9.61 -4.22
C ALA A 17 3.43 -10.08 -2.95
N LEU A 18 3.94 -11.10 -2.26
CA LEU A 18 3.29 -11.64 -1.05
C LEU A 18 3.19 -10.59 0.07
N MET A 19 4.24 -9.80 0.30
CA MET A 19 4.24 -8.75 1.32
C MET A 19 3.17 -7.70 1.02
N LEU A 20 3.02 -7.34 -0.25
CA LEU A 20 2.06 -6.35 -0.70
C LEU A 20 0.63 -6.88 -0.67
N GLU A 21 0.42 -8.13 -1.05
CA GLU A 21 -0.86 -8.82 -0.92
C GLU A 21 -1.32 -8.83 0.55
N VAL A 22 -0.43 -9.24 1.46
CA VAL A 22 -0.71 -9.25 2.91
C VAL A 22 -0.98 -7.83 3.40
N THR A 23 -0.21 -6.84 2.94
CA THR A 23 -0.42 -5.42 3.29
C THR A 23 -1.82 -4.96 2.86
N TYR A 24 -2.21 -5.23 1.62
CA TYR A 24 -3.55 -4.93 1.12
C TYR A 24 -4.65 -5.60 1.94
N HIS A 25 -4.46 -6.90 2.22
CA HIS A 25 -5.43 -7.65 2.99
C HIS A 25 -5.60 -7.07 4.40
N THR A 26 -4.50 -6.75 5.08
CA THR A 26 -4.53 -6.12 6.41
C THR A 26 -5.24 -4.77 6.38
N LEU A 27 -4.88 -3.89 5.44
CA LEU A 27 -5.52 -2.56 5.30
C LEU A 27 -7.04 -2.67 5.12
N ARG A 28 -7.50 -3.69 4.38
CA ARG A 28 -8.91 -3.86 4.04
C ARG A 28 -9.71 -4.61 5.11
N CYS A 29 -9.14 -5.64 5.71
CA CYS A 29 -9.89 -6.63 6.47
C CYS A 29 -9.62 -6.63 7.97
N ASP A 30 -8.53 -6.02 8.45
CA ASP A 30 -8.22 -6.01 9.88
C ASP A 30 -9.17 -5.03 10.63
N PRO A 31 -10.07 -5.51 11.50
CA PRO A 31 -11.02 -4.65 12.21
C PRO A 31 -10.36 -3.82 13.33
N ASP A 32 -9.21 -4.26 13.85
CA ASP A 32 -8.51 -3.61 14.96
C ASP A 32 -7.47 -2.60 14.48
N LEU A 33 -7.18 -2.59 13.17
CA LEU A 33 -6.26 -1.66 12.55
C LEU A 33 -6.69 -0.22 12.80
N ARG A 34 -5.76 0.60 13.30
CA ARG A 34 -5.95 2.04 13.45
C ARG A 34 -5.40 2.79 12.25
N LEU A 35 -5.95 3.98 11.97
CA LEU A 35 -5.51 4.79 10.84
C LEU A 35 -3.98 5.04 10.83
N CYS A 36 -3.42 5.45 11.98
CA CYS A 36 -1.98 5.69 12.10
C CYS A 36 -1.13 4.42 11.97
N GLU A 37 -1.69 3.23 12.24
CA GLU A 37 -1.01 1.95 12.02
C GLU A 37 -1.04 1.59 10.54
N GLY A 38 -2.16 1.80 9.86
CA GLY A 38 -2.28 1.64 8.42
C GLY A 38 -1.29 2.51 7.64
N LEU A 39 -1.16 3.79 8.02
CA LEU A 39 -0.17 4.70 7.40
C LEU A 39 1.26 4.19 7.59
N ARG A 40 1.61 3.72 8.79
CA ARG A 40 2.93 3.14 9.08
C ARG A 40 3.17 1.85 8.33
N LEU A 41 2.14 1.03 8.12
CA LEU A 41 2.22 -0.20 7.36
C LEU A 41 2.54 0.08 5.88
N ILE A 42 1.88 1.09 5.30
CA ILE A 42 2.16 1.56 3.93
C ILE A 42 3.62 2.04 3.81
N GLU A 43 4.10 2.81 4.79
CA GLU A 43 5.49 3.27 4.83
C GLU A 43 6.50 2.13 4.91
N ALA A 44 6.21 1.14 5.75
CA ALA A 44 7.04 -0.04 5.89
C ALA A 44 7.08 -0.85 4.59
N ALA A 45 5.94 -1.03 3.92
CA ALA A 45 5.86 -1.70 2.62
C ALA A 45 6.68 -0.94 1.56
N ARG A 46 6.55 0.38 1.48
CA ARG A 46 7.35 1.22 0.58
C ARG A 46 8.85 1.08 0.84
N THR A 47 9.25 1.12 2.11
CA THR A 47 10.65 0.97 2.54
C THR A 47 11.20 -0.42 2.20
N ALA A 48 10.37 -1.45 2.29
CA ALA A 48 10.76 -2.80 1.90
C ALA A 48 10.91 -2.92 0.37
N VAL A 49 9.97 -2.34 -0.41
CA VAL A 49 10.07 -2.29 -1.88
C VAL A 49 11.34 -1.56 -2.31
N SER A 50 11.66 -0.41 -1.73
CA SER A 50 12.87 0.34 -2.09
C SER A 50 14.17 -0.44 -1.85
N ARG A 51 14.17 -1.39 -0.91
CA ARG A 51 15.33 -2.25 -0.60
C ARG A 51 15.37 -3.53 -1.42
N ILE A 52 14.21 -4.15 -1.65
CA ILE A 52 14.10 -5.46 -2.32
C ILE A 52 14.10 -5.26 -3.84
N ALA A 53 13.26 -4.37 -4.35
CA ALA A 53 13.04 -4.12 -5.76
C ALA A 53 13.02 -2.60 -6.03
N PRO A 54 14.19 -1.93 -5.98
CA PRO A 54 14.28 -0.48 -6.15
C PRO A 54 13.71 -0.01 -7.49
N ASP A 55 13.86 -0.80 -8.55
CA ASP A 55 13.32 -0.49 -9.89
C ASP A 55 11.79 -0.46 -9.92
N ALA A 56 11.14 -1.13 -8.97
CA ALA A 56 9.69 -1.14 -8.83
C ALA A 56 9.14 -0.02 -7.93
N LEU A 57 10.01 0.76 -7.27
CA LEU A 57 9.61 1.79 -6.31
C LEU A 57 8.76 2.89 -6.94
N THR A 58 9.10 3.32 -8.16
CA THR A 58 8.31 4.31 -8.91
C THR A 58 6.91 3.80 -9.21
N THR A 59 6.79 2.54 -9.64
CA THR A 59 5.49 1.91 -9.89
C THR A 59 4.68 1.78 -8.61
N PHE A 60 5.33 1.41 -7.50
CA PHE A 60 4.69 1.38 -6.19
C PHE A 60 4.14 2.76 -5.80
N ASP A 61 4.95 3.82 -5.93
CA ASP A 61 4.58 5.18 -5.56
C ASP A 61 3.44 5.74 -6.43
N ASP A 62 3.46 5.45 -7.73
CA ASP A 62 2.48 5.98 -8.68
C ASP A 62 1.14 5.22 -8.68
N GLN A 63 1.16 3.91 -8.43
CA GLN A 63 -0.01 3.04 -8.61
C GLN A 63 -0.52 2.45 -7.29
N LEU A 64 0.35 1.86 -6.48
CA LEU A 64 -0.05 1.11 -5.29
C LEU A 64 -0.28 2.01 -4.08
N LEU A 65 0.57 3.02 -3.89
CA LEU A 65 0.48 3.96 -2.78
C LEU A 65 -0.88 4.71 -2.77
N PRO A 66 -1.38 5.28 -3.89
CA PRO A 66 -2.70 5.92 -3.92
C PRO A 66 -3.84 4.95 -3.60
N ARG A 67 -3.75 3.70 -4.07
CA ARG A 67 -4.76 2.66 -3.82
C ARG A 67 -4.81 2.24 -2.35
N MET A 68 -3.65 1.97 -1.74
CA MET A 68 -3.55 1.66 -0.31
C MET A 68 -4.06 2.81 0.56
N ARG A 69 -3.75 4.05 0.19
CA ARG A 69 -4.29 5.26 0.84
C ARG A 69 -5.80 5.36 0.66
N GLY A 70 -6.32 5.07 -0.54
CA GLY A 70 -7.75 5.01 -0.83
C GLY A 70 -8.52 4.04 0.09
N ILE A 71 -7.95 2.86 0.36
CA ILE A 71 -8.54 1.89 1.30
C ILE A 71 -8.67 2.49 2.70
N LEU A 72 -7.62 3.15 3.20
CA LEU A 72 -7.66 3.81 4.50
C LEU A 72 -8.66 4.97 4.51
N MET A 73 -8.72 5.77 3.45
CA MET A 73 -9.68 6.87 3.32
C MET A 73 -11.13 6.36 3.40
N GLU A 74 -11.44 5.30 2.64
CA GLU A 74 -12.75 4.66 2.64
C GLU A 74 -13.10 4.07 4.01
N ARG A 75 -12.16 3.31 4.62
CA ARG A 75 -12.41 2.63 5.90
C ARG A 75 -12.59 3.59 7.08
N PHE A 76 -11.83 4.67 7.11
CA PHE A 76 -11.84 5.63 8.21
C PHE A 76 -12.72 6.85 7.94
N GLY A 77 -13.36 6.94 6.77
CA GLY A 77 -14.27 8.03 6.41
C GLY A 77 -13.58 9.39 6.31
N VAL A 78 -12.32 9.42 5.86
CA VAL A 78 -11.51 10.65 5.75
C VAL A 78 -11.31 11.05 4.29
N SER A 79 -11.44 12.35 4.01
CA SER A 79 -11.37 12.89 2.65
C SER A 79 -9.96 13.11 2.12
N ASP A 80 -8.94 12.96 2.98
CA ASP A 80 -7.61 13.58 2.98
C ASP A 80 -6.73 12.76 3.94
N LEU A 81 -5.67 12.08 3.49
CA LEU A 81 -4.67 11.52 4.40
C LEU A 81 -3.46 12.45 4.44
N PRO A 82 -2.81 12.61 5.60
CA PRO A 82 -1.57 13.40 5.67
C PRO A 82 -0.56 12.84 4.67
N GLY A 83 0.13 13.75 3.98
CA GLY A 83 1.29 13.39 3.16
C GLY A 83 2.32 12.67 4.02
N MET A 84 2.98 11.66 3.45
CA MET A 84 4.08 10.99 4.14
C MET A 84 5.14 12.03 4.52
N PRO A 85 5.78 11.93 5.70
CA PRO A 85 6.84 12.85 6.07
C PRO A 85 7.97 12.75 5.03
N VAL A 86 8.29 13.88 4.41
CA VAL A 86 9.57 14.06 3.72
C VAL A 86 10.61 14.22 4.83
N ASN A 87 11.40 13.18 5.08
CA ASN A 87 12.56 13.26 5.97
C ASN A 87 13.78 12.81 5.20
#